data_AF-A0A6H2BX23-F1
#
_entry.id   AF-A0A6H2BX23-F1
#
_cell.length_a   1.000
_cell.length_b   1.000
_cell.length_c   1.000
_cell.angle_alpha   90.00
_cell.angle_beta   90.00
_cell.angle_gamma   90.00
#
_symmetry.space_group_name_H-M   'P 1'
#
loop_
_entity.id
_entity.type
_entity.pdbx_description
1 polymer ?
#
loop_
_entity_poly.entity_id
_entity_poly.type
_entity_poly.pdbx_seq_one_letter_code
_entity_poly.pdbx_strand_id
1 'polypeptide(L)'
;MQVLDSIYNQLFQLPKELQIALQNIVDYLEIKSFYSIKHPDYKLLELPESVIARFKNLSLDIQEKHLRIHLRNFLYSAYYNGSWHDSLGDDNQINNLSNNSLFGMDLAFYERLHTSNTGGGYWSENWLVVNEEEDGCLAVQKNGLTLHIERDLYLSEIDKSANVGDLVAIKMPKNLVQNGFYMAVSNLGTQDNQDIVRIYFNVSPDGAVSVMDNVTRELNNMHIAFSFKALYNPDEYRRYDSAVLYFNKHQYKTIYPMLQQVYSENQDSFFPQVPLFTKQLAPGLGCAEEPTNKLAEKESFGTNRCQMIANGLIAAWQAGNNHPESRMTAILEQFTLHKIKLRYPYLNGYSDDIYTTLD
;
A
#
# COMPACT_ATOMS: atom_id res chain seq x y z
N MET A 1 -5.53 -18.74 34.47
CA MET A 1 -6.70 -17.89 34.76
C MET A 1 -6.39 -16.42 34.49
N GLN A 2 -5.47 -15.76 35.22
CA GLN A 2 -5.13 -14.34 35.00
C GLN A 2 -4.66 -13.96 33.57
N VAL A 3 -3.87 -14.83 32.89
CA VAL A 3 -3.42 -14.56 31.51
C VAL A 3 -4.57 -14.68 30.50
N LEU A 4 -5.48 -15.64 30.71
CA LEU A 4 -6.67 -15.82 29.86
C LEU A 4 -7.61 -14.63 30.03
N ASP A 5 -7.91 -14.25 31.27
CA ASP A 5 -8.73 -13.06 31.56
C ASP A 5 -8.12 -11.78 30.94
N SER A 6 -6.79 -11.68 30.90
CA SER A 6 -6.08 -10.56 30.24
C SER A 6 -6.26 -10.57 28.72
N ILE A 7 -6.16 -11.72 28.05
CA ILE A 7 -6.32 -11.84 26.59
C ILE A 7 -7.77 -11.56 26.19
N TYR A 8 -8.75 -12.16 26.88
CA TYR A 8 -10.16 -11.89 26.62
C TYR A 8 -10.46 -10.39 26.76
N ASN A 9 -9.97 -9.76 27.83
CA ASN A 9 -10.14 -8.31 28.02
C ASN A 9 -9.48 -7.47 26.91
N GLN A 10 -8.32 -7.88 26.38
CA GLN A 10 -7.70 -7.19 25.25
C GLN A 10 -8.51 -7.36 23.96
N LEU A 11 -9.03 -8.56 23.69
CA LEU A 11 -9.84 -8.87 22.51
C LEU A 11 -11.18 -8.12 22.50
N PHE A 12 -11.87 -8.04 23.64
CA PHE A 12 -13.14 -7.30 23.76
C PHE A 12 -12.99 -5.80 23.54
N GLN A 13 -11.77 -5.25 23.60
CA GLN A 13 -11.50 -3.84 23.34
C GLN A 13 -11.13 -3.55 21.87
N LEU A 14 -10.98 -4.58 21.04
CA LEU A 14 -10.66 -4.41 19.63
C LEU A 14 -11.91 -4.00 18.83
N PRO A 15 -11.72 -3.31 17.69
CA PRO A 15 -12.78 -3.15 16.70
C PRO A 15 -13.38 -4.51 16.31
N LYS A 16 -14.69 -4.54 16.10
CA LYS A 16 -15.44 -5.79 15.89
C LYS A 16 -14.94 -6.56 14.67
N GLU A 17 -14.69 -5.89 13.55
CA GLU A 17 -14.16 -6.53 12.33
C GLU A 17 -12.77 -7.15 12.59
N LEU A 18 -11.91 -6.43 13.33
CA LEU A 18 -10.58 -6.92 13.69
C LEU A 18 -10.65 -8.13 14.61
N GLN A 19 -11.54 -8.12 15.61
CA GLN A 19 -11.76 -9.26 16.50
C GLN A 19 -12.20 -10.50 15.71
N ILE A 20 -13.19 -10.36 14.82
CA ILE A 20 -13.70 -11.45 13.99
C ILE A 20 -12.58 -12.02 13.10
N ALA A 21 -11.82 -11.15 12.43
CA ALA A 21 -10.74 -11.57 11.55
C ALA A 21 -9.63 -12.31 12.32
N LEU A 22 -9.19 -11.78 13.47
CA LEU A 22 -8.16 -12.43 14.29
C LEU A 22 -8.63 -13.77 14.84
N GLN A 23 -9.88 -13.87 15.29
CA GLN A 23 -10.47 -15.12 15.75
C GLN A 23 -10.49 -16.17 14.62
N ASN A 24 -10.97 -15.78 13.44
CA ASN A 24 -10.97 -16.65 12.27
C ASN A 24 -9.54 -17.13 11.91
N ILE A 25 -8.55 -16.23 11.93
CA ILE A 25 -7.15 -16.58 11.69
C ILE A 25 -6.65 -17.61 12.70
N VAL A 26 -6.84 -17.41 14.01
CA VAL A 26 -6.27 -18.31 15.03
C VAL A 26 -7.01 -19.64 15.13
N ASP A 27 -8.28 -19.70 14.73
CA ASP A 27 -9.08 -20.92 14.75
C ASP A 27 -8.87 -21.79 13.51
N TYR A 28 -8.73 -21.18 12.33
CA TYR A 28 -8.88 -21.90 11.07
C TYR A 28 -7.65 -21.92 10.16
N LEU A 29 -6.73 -20.96 10.26
CA LEU A 29 -5.50 -20.98 9.49
C LEU A 29 -4.53 -21.99 10.09
N GLU A 30 -4.03 -22.95 9.33
CA GLU A 30 -3.11 -23.98 9.81
C GLU A 30 -1.78 -23.94 9.07
N ILE A 31 -0.67 -23.96 9.80
CA ILE A 31 0.66 -24.17 9.22
C ILE A 31 0.93 -25.68 9.21
N LYS A 32 1.01 -26.28 8.01
CA LYS A 32 1.27 -27.73 7.84
C LYS A 32 2.77 -28.02 7.72
N SER A 33 3.50 -27.13 7.06
CA SER A 33 4.95 -27.21 6.87
C SER A 33 5.51 -25.85 6.48
N PHE A 34 6.82 -25.72 6.30
CA PHE A 34 7.46 -24.50 5.79
C PHE A 34 7.02 -24.09 4.37
N TYR A 35 6.35 -24.99 3.64
CA TYR A 35 5.91 -24.75 2.27
C TYR A 35 4.38 -24.85 2.09
N SER A 36 3.62 -25.13 3.15
CA SER A 36 2.18 -25.37 3.06
C SER A 36 1.43 -24.80 4.26
N ILE A 37 0.42 -23.99 3.94
CA ILE A 37 -0.60 -23.52 4.86
C ILE A 37 -1.97 -24.00 4.38
N LYS A 38 -2.96 -24.08 5.28
CA LYS A 38 -4.33 -24.49 4.96
C LYS A 38 -5.33 -23.56 5.63
N HIS A 39 -6.45 -23.30 4.97
CA HIS A 39 -7.61 -22.63 5.54
C HIS A 39 -8.89 -23.26 4.95
N PRO A 40 -9.98 -23.44 5.71
CA PRO A 40 -11.22 -24.03 5.22
C PRO A 40 -11.88 -23.21 4.10
N ASP A 41 -11.95 -21.89 4.26
CA ASP A 41 -12.68 -21.02 3.34
C ASP A 41 -11.85 -20.54 2.14
N TYR A 42 -10.52 -20.74 2.19
CA TYR A 42 -9.60 -20.23 1.19
C TYR A 42 -8.82 -21.37 0.56
N LYS A 43 -9.08 -21.62 -0.73
CA LYS A 43 -8.28 -22.57 -1.49
C LYS A 43 -6.87 -22.00 -1.64
N LEU A 44 -5.87 -22.81 -1.37
CA LEU A 44 -4.46 -22.45 -1.39
C LEU A 44 -3.76 -23.33 -2.42
N LEU A 45 -2.84 -22.76 -3.18
CA LEU A 45 -2.08 -23.50 -4.19
C LEU A 45 -1.15 -24.50 -3.50
N GLU A 46 -1.32 -25.78 -3.79
CA GLU A 46 -0.41 -26.83 -3.35
C GLU A 46 0.79 -26.91 -4.31
N LEU A 47 1.99 -27.00 -3.74
CA LEU A 47 3.20 -27.19 -4.54
C LEU A 47 3.27 -28.62 -5.08
N PRO A 48 3.68 -28.83 -6.34
CA PRO A 48 3.93 -30.18 -6.87
C PRO A 48 4.98 -30.93 -6.04
N GLU A 49 4.84 -32.26 -5.94
CA GLU A 49 5.75 -33.11 -5.15
C GLU A 49 7.23 -32.93 -5.54
N SER A 50 7.51 -32.74 -6.83
CA SER A 50 8.86 -32.50 -7.35
C SER A 50 9.48 -31.20 -6.81
N VAL A 51 8.66 -30.16 -6.61
CA VAL A 51 9.08 -28.89 -6.02
C VAL A 51 9.27 -29.05 -4.51
N ILE A 52 8.37 -29.77 -3.84
CA ILE A 52 8.47 -30.07 -2.39
C ILE A 52 9.79 -30.79 -2.08
N ALA A 53 10.16 -31.80 -2.87
CA ALA A 53 11.40 -32.54 -2.67
C ALA A 53 12.64 -31.63 -2.76
N ARG A 54 12.67 -30.71 -3.74
CA ARG A 54 13.75 -29.72 -3.88
C ARG A 54 13.73 -28.68 -2.75
N PHE A 55 12.55 -28.23 -2.34
CA PHE A 55 12.38 -27.25 -1.27
C PHE A 55 12.92 -27.75 0.07
N LYS A 56 12.68 -29.03 0.39
CA LYS A 56 13.19 -29.66 1.62
C LYS A 56 14.72 -29.70 1.71
N ASN A 57 15.42 -29.61 0.57
CA ASN A 57 16.88 -29.57 0.51
C ASN A 57 17.46 -28.14 0.70
N LEU A 58 16.61 -27.11 0.77
CA LEU A 58 17.05 -25.74 1.05
C LEU A 58 17.41 -25.60 2.54
N SER A 59 18.25 -24.62 2.87
CA SER A 59 18.56 -24.32 4.27
C SER A 59 17.30 -23.93 5.04
N LEU A 60 17.29 -24.20 6.36
CA LEU A 60 16.15 -23.84 7.22
C LEU A 60 15.83 -22.35 7.15
N ASP A 61 16.83 -21.48 7.07
CA ASP A 61 16.65 -20.03 6.91
C ASP A 61 15.80 -19.68 5.66
N ILE A 62 16.10 -20.31 4.51
CA ILE A 62 15.34 -20.07 3.28
C ILE A 62 13.91 -20.61 3.43
N GLN A 63 13.74 -21.78 4.05
CA GLN A 63 12.43 -22.38 4.29
C GLN A 63 11.56 -21.52 5.22
N GLU A 64 12.14 -20.97 6.29
CA GLU A 64 11.48 -20.05 7.20
C GLU A 64 11.10 -18.73 6.52
N LYS A 65 12.02 -18.16 5.73
CA LYS A 65 11.75 -16.94 4.96
C LYS A 65 10.61 -17.15 3.97
N HIS A 66 10.56 -18.30 3.31
CA HIS A 66 9.45 -18.67 2.44
C HIS A 66 8.13 -18.73 3.19
N LEU A 67 8.06 -19.48 4.31
CA LEU A 67 6.84 -19.57 5.13
C LEU A 67 6.36 -18.18 5.57
N ARG A 68 7.30 -17.33 6.00
CA ARG A 68 7.03 -15.96 6.45
C ARG A 68 6.41 -15.11 5.35
N ILE A 69 6.96 -15.16 4.14
CA ILE A 69 6.44 -14.43 2.96
C ILE A 69 5.08 -14.99 2.55
N HIS A 70 4.94 -16.33 2.46
CA HIS A 70 3.69 -16.98 2.08
C HIS A 70 2.56 -16.62 3.04
N LEU A 71 2.78 -16.77 4.34
CA LEU A 71 1.79 -16.47 5.37
C LEU A 71 1.42 -14.98 5.38
N ARG A 72 2.41 -14.08 5.29
CA ARG A 72 2.16 -12.64 5.18
C ARG A 72 1.31 -12.31 3.96
N ASN A 73 1.66 -12.84 2.80
CA ASN A 73 0.96 -12.54 1.55
C ASN A 73 -0.48 -13.06 1.59
N PHE A 74 -0.70 -14.28 2.11
CA PHE A 74 -2.05 -14.83 2.33
C PHE A 74 -2.86 -13.94 3.27
N LEU A 75 -2.30 -13.55 4.43
CA LEU A 75 -2.97 -12.67 5.37
C LEU A 75 -3.30 -11.30 4.73
N TYR A 76 -2.42 -10.81 3.88
CA TYR A 76 -2.61 -9.55 3.17
C TYR A 76 -3.79 -9.62 2.18
N SER A 77 -3.81 -10.66 1.35
CA SER A 77 -4.86 -10.84 0.33
C SER A 77 -6.20 -11.28 0.90
N ALA A 78 -6.21 -12.18 1.88
CA ALA A 78 -7.45 -12.76 2.41
C ALA A 78 -8.14 -11.83 3.41
N TYR A 79 -7.36 -11.18 4.28
CA TYR A 79 -7.92 -10.41 5.39
C TYR A 79 -7.71 -8.90 5.27
N TYR A 80 -6.51 -8.45 4.87
CA TYR A 80 -6.23 -7.02 4.85
C TYR A 80 -6.96 -6.30 3.72
N ASN A 81 -6.80 -6.71 2.46
CA ASN A 81 -7.40 -6.03 1.31
C ASN A 81 -8.59 -6.77 0.67
N GLY A 82 -8.89 -8.00 1.12
CA GLY A 82 -10.02 -8.80 0.63
C GLY A 82 -9.87 -9.40 -0.78
N SER A 83 -8.72 -9.25 -1.44
CA SER A 83 -8.53 -9.66 -2.84
C SER A 83 -8.49 -11.18 -3.09
N TRP A 84 -8.48 -12.03 -2.05
CA TRP A 84 -8.29 -13.48 -2.22
C TRP A 84 -9.50 -14.23 -2.78
N HIS A 85 -10.72 -13.74 -2.58
CA HIS A 85 -11.93 -14.49 -2.95
C HIS A 85 -12.00 -14.85 -4.45
N ASP A 86 -11.21 -14.19 -5.31
CA ASP A 86 -11.32 -14.33 -6.76
C ASP A 86 -10.05 -14.84 -7.48
N SER A 87 -8.90 -15.00 -6.80
CA SER A 87 -7.63 -15.39 -7.46
C SER A 87 -7.56 -16.84 -7.95
N LEU A 88 -8.64 -17.61 -7.79
CA LEU A 88 -8.74 -19.01 -8.18
C LEU A 88 -9.80 -19.27 -9.26
N GLY A 89 -10.47 -18.22 -9.73
CA GLY A 89 -11.48 -18.30 -10.78
C GLY A 89 -10.93 -18.24 -12.21
N ASP A 90 -9.68 -17.81 -12.41
CA ASP A 90 -9.24 -17.30 -13.72
C ASP A 90 -7.98 -17.93 -14.33
N ASP A 91 -7.61 -19.14 -13.94
CA ASP A 91 -6.67 -19.96 -14.74
C ASP A 91 -7.26 -20.36 -16.12
N ASN A 92 -8.50 -19.93 -16.43
CA ASN A 92 -9.18 -20.10 -17.71
C ASN A 92 -9.38 -18.79 -18.50
N GLN A 93 -8.79 -17.66 -18.11
CA GLN A 93 -8.66 -16.55 -19.06
C GLN A 93 -7.59 -16.90 -20.08
N ILE A 94 -8.04 -17.61 -21.13
CA ILE A 94 -7.55 -17.38 -22.48
C ILE A 94 -7.34 -15.88 -22.60
N ASN A 95 -6.07 -15.46 -22.69
CA ASN A 95 -5.67 -14.09 -22.95
C ASN A 95 -6.68 -13.48 -23.92
N ASN A 96 -7.58 -12.63 -23.42
CA ASN A 96 -8.34 -11.76 -24.28
C ASN A 96 -7.28 -10.87 -24.91
N LEU A 97 -6.88 -11.23 -26.13
CA LEU A 97 -5.98 -10.48 -27.01
C LEU A 97 -6.68 -9.19 -27.46
N SER A 98 -7.31 -8.47 -26.54
CA SER A 98 -7.63 -7.06 -26.75
C SER A 98 -6.29 -6.34 -26.82
N ASN A 99 -5.99 -5.72 -27.97
CA ASN A 99 -4.79 -4.92 -28.22
C ASN A 99 -4.67 -3.66 -27.32
N ASN A 100 -5.42 -3.57 -26.23
CA ASN A 100 -5.48 -2.44 -25.32
C ASN A 100 -4.67 -2.66 -24.03
N SER A 101 -4.01 -3.82 -23.88
CA SER A 101 -3.14 -4.12 -22.73
C SER A 101 -1.66 -3.97 -23.10
N LEU A 102 -0.95 -3.06 -22.43
CA LEU A 102 0.51 -2.91 -22.56
C LEU A 102 1.15 -3.28 -21.23
N PHE A 103 1.98 -4.33 -21.20
CA PHE A 103 2.58 -4.86 -19.96
C PHE A 103 1.57 -5.15 -18.83
N GLY A 104 0.35 -5.56 -19.18
CA GLY A 104 -0.72 -5.83 -18.20
C GLY A 104 -1.45 -4.59 -17.69
N MET A 105 -1.26 -3.42 -18.31
CA MET A 105 -2.00 -2.18 -18.03
C MET A 105 -3.12 -2.01 -19.04
N ASP A 106 -4.35 -1.80 -18.57
CA ASP A 106 -5.45 -1.31 -19.40
C ASP A 106 -5.19 0.15 -19.80
N LEU A 107 -4.78 0.37 -21.05
CA LEU A 107 -4.42 1.71 -21.54
C LEU A 107 -5.61 2.67 -21.58
N ALA A 108 -6.81 2.18 -21.89
CA ALA A 108 -7.99 3.04 -21.98
C ALA A 108 -8.36 3.57 -20.58
N PHE A 109 -8.32 2.70 -19.58
CA PHE A 109 -8.57 3.10 -18.19
C PHE A 109 -7.42 3.96 -17.63
N TYR A 110 -6.17 3.62 -17.94
CA TYR A 110 -5.02 4.45 -17.57
C TYR A 110 -5.14 5.88 -18.13
N GLU A 111 -5.54 6.05 -19.39
CA GLU A 111 -5.75 7.37 -19.98
C GLU A 111 -6.89 8.15 -19.29
N ARG A 112 -7.95 7.47 -18.83
CA ARG A 112 -9.01 8.11 -18.03
C ARG A 112 -8.46 8.66 -16.70
N LEU A 113 -7.62 7.88 -16.00
CA LEU A 113 -6.92 8.36 -14.81
C LEU A 113 -5.97 9.51 -15.15
N HIS A 114 -5.23 9.41 -16.25
CA HIS A 114 -4.25 10.40 -16.66
C HIS A 114 -4.87 11.76 -17.03
N THR A 115 -6.00 11.73 -17.75
CA THR A 115 -6.75 12.93 -18.14
C THR A 115 -7.47 13.57 -16.95
N SER A 116 -7.85 12.78 -15.94
CA SER A 116 -8.46 13.26 -14.70
C SER A 116 -7.44 13.81 -13.70
N ASN A 117 -6.16 13.43 -13.78
CA ASN A 117 -5.12 14.06 -12.98
C ASN A 117 -4.89 15.52 -13.44
N THR A 118 -5.27 16.50 -12.62
CA THR A 118 -5.18 17.93 -12.97
C THR A 118 -3.80 18.55 -12.68
N GLY A 119 -2.80 17.76 -12.29
CA GLY A 119 -1.45 18.24 -12.02
C GLY A 119 -0.76 18.81 -13.27
N GLY A 120 0.15 19.77 -13.07
CA GLY A 120 0.99 20.38 -14.11
C GLY A 120 2.41 19.80 -14.19
N GLY A 121 2.75 18.87 -13.29
CA GLY A 121 4.11 18.44 -13.02
C GLY A 121 4.77 19.30 -11.95
N TYR A 122 6.02 18.99 -11.63
CA TYR A 122 6.74 19.64 -10.53
C TYR A 122 8.21 19.85 -10.89
N TRP A 123 8.85 20.78 -10.20
CA TRP A 123 10.29 20.99 -10.33
C TRP A 123 11.02 20.11 -9.32
N SER A 124 11.83 19.17 -9.81
CA SER A 124 12.73 18.40 -8.96
C SER A 124 14.07 19.12 -8.90
N GLU A 125 14.41 19.59 -7.72
CA GLU A 125 15.66 20.30 -7.44
C GLU A 125 16.90 19.39 -7.38
N ASN A 126 18.08 20.00 -7.43
CA ASN A 126 19.38 19.41 -7.12
C ASN A 126 19.79 18.24 -8.03
N TRP A 127 19.62 18.39 -9.35
CA TRP A 127 20.20 17.48 -10.34
C TRP A 127 21.55 17.98 -10.80
N LEU A 128 22.57 17.13 -10.79
CA LEU A 128 23.91 17.47 -11.24
C LEU A 128 24.02 17.30 -12.76
N VAL A 129 24.41 18.34 -13.48
CA VAL A 129 24.77 18.22 -14.90
C VAL A 129 26.11 17.49 -14.99
N VAL A 130 26.12 16.28 -15.55
CA VAL A 130 27.32 15.43 -15.64
C VAL A 130 27.91 15.39 -17.05
N ASN A 131 27.10 15.66 -18.08
CA ASN A 131 27.55 15.75 -19.46
C ASN A 131 26.64 16.67 -20.28
N GLU A 132 27.18 17.20 -21.36
CA GLU A 132 26.42 17.81 -22.45
C GLU A 132 26.71 17.01 -23.73
N GLU A 133 25.65 16.49 -24.34
CA GLU A 133 25.73 15.67 -25.55
C GLU A 133 25.92 16.56 -26.79
N GLU A 134 26.36 15.96 -27.91
CA GLU A 134 26.63 16.71 -29.16
C GLU A 134 25.39 17.44 -29.71
N ASP A 135 24.18 16.96 -29.38
CA ASP A 135 22.91 17.56 -29.77
C ASP A 135 22.43 18.68 -28.83
N GLY A 136 23.20 19.01 -27.79
CA GLY A 136 22.88 20.03 -26.79
C GLY A 136 21.96 19.55 -25.66
N CYS A 137 21.57 18.26 -25.65
CA CYS A 137 20.90 17.67 -24.50
C CYS A 137 21.86 17.56 -23.31
N LEU A 138 21.33 17.73 -22.10
CA LEU A 138 22.10 17.52 -20.88
C LEU A 138 21.86 16.14 -20.31
N ALA A 139 22.93 15.44 -19.95
CA ALA A 139 22.85 14.32 -19.03
C ALA A 139 22.89 14.86 -17.59
N VAL A 140 21.81 14.67 -16.85
CA VAL A 140 21.68 15.10 -15.46
C VAL A 140 21.54 13.90 -14.53
N GLN A 141 22.14 13.96 -13.35
CA GLN A 141 22.20 12.84 -12.41
C GLN A 141 21.70 13.20 -11.02
N LYS A 142 20.90 12.31 -10.43
CA LYS A 142 20.48 12.35 -9.03
C LYS A 142 20.24 10.95 -8.50
N ASN A 143 20.78 10.64 -7.32
CA ASN A 143 20.57 9.36 -6.62
C ASN A 143 20.83 8.11 -7.49
N GLY A 144 21.84 8.16 -8.37
CA GLY A 144 22.20 7.06 -9.27
C GLY A 144 21.31 6.93 -10.52
N LEU A 145 20.31 7.79 -10.69
CA LEU A 145 19.54 7.92 -11.93
C LEU A 145 20.14 9.01 -12.81
N THR A 146 20.43 8.68 -14.07
CA THR A 146 20.83 9.64 -15.10
C THR A 146 19.68 9.81 -16.09
N LEU A 147 19.29 11.05 -16.36
CA LEU A 147 18.30 11.43 -17.36
C LEU A 147 18.95 12.28 -18.44
N HIS A 148 18.55 12.08 -19.69
CA HIS A 148 18.90 12.97 -20.80
C HIS A 148 17.74 13.93 -21.02
N ILE A 149 18.02 15.24 -20.94
CA ILE A 149 16.99 16.27 -20.99
C ILE A 149 17.32 17.36 -22.01
N GLU A 150 16.27 17.84 -22.69
CA GLU A 150 16.32 19.04 -23.51
C GLU A 150 16.19 20.29 -22.63
N ARG A 151 17.12 21.25 -22.80
CA ARG A 151 17.17 22.48 -21.99
C ARG A 151 15.84 23.25 -22.03
N ASP A 152 15.25 23.40 -23.21
CA ASP A 152 14.05 24.23 -23.39
C ASP A 152 12.76 23.62 -22.84
N LEU A 153 12.70 22.29 -22.69
CA LEU A 153 11.52 21.59 -22.21
C LEU A 153 11.57 21.34 -20.70
N TYR A 154 12.76 21.06 -20.17
CA TYR A 154 12.92 20.49 -18.84
C TYR A 154 13.68 21.38 -17.86
N LEU A 155 14.28 22.50 -18.29
CA LEU A 155 14.93 23.45 -17.38
C LEU A 155 14.10 24.72 -17.18
N SER A 156 14.26 25.32 -16.02
CA SER A 156 13.76 26.67 -15.75
C SER A 156 14.56 27.69 -16.57
N GLU A 157 14.00 28.87 -16.84
CA GLU A 157 14.72 29.93 -17.59
C GLU A 157 16.06 30.32 -16.94
N ILE A 158 16.19 30.18 -15.62
CA ILE A 158 17.42 30.48 -14.88
C ILE A 158 18.48 29.39 -15.12
N ASP A 159 18.05 28.14 -15.27
CA ASP A 159 18.94 26.98 -15.42
C ASP A 159 19.30 26.68 -16.88
N LYS A 160 18.67 27.34 -17.86
CA LYS A 160 18.91 27.07 -19.29
C LYS A 160 20.37 27.24 -19.72
N SER A 161 21.14 28.07 -19.04
CA SER A 161 22.57 28.28 -19.31
C SER A 161 23.50 27.43 -18.42
N ALA A 162 22.98 26.42 -17.72
CA ALA A 162 23.78 25.55 -16.86
C ALA A 162 24.88 24.82 -17.65
N ASN A 163 26.02 24.62 -17.00
CA ASN A 163 27.18 23.92 -17.52
C ASN A 163 27.39 22.60 -16.76
N VAL A 164 28.25 21.74 -17.31
CA VAL A 164 28.71 20.55 -16.59
C VAL A 164 29.30 20.94 -15.23
N GLY A 165 28.80 20.29 -14.17
CA GLY A 165 29.16 20.59 -12.78
C GLY A 165 28.10 21.41 -12.02
N ASP A 166 27.15 22.05 -12.71
CA ASP A 166 26.10 22.84 -12.07
C ASP A 166 24.97 21.95 -11.52
N LEU A 167 24.28 22.47 -10.49
CA LEU A 167 23.05 21.89 -9.97
C LEU A 167 21.85 22.63 -10.55
N VAL A 168 20.89 21.90 -11.10
CA VAL A 168 19.70 22.46 -11.76
C VAL A 168 18.40 21.85 -11.22
N ALA A 169 17.30 22.56 -11.41
CA ALA A 169 15.95 22.02 -11.26
C ALA A 169 15.46 21.47 -12.60
N ILE A 170 14.86 20.27 -12.59
CA ILE A 170 14.28 19.69 -13.81
C ILE A 170 12.77 19.53 -13.67
N LYS A 171 12.04 19.78 -14.76
CA LYS A 171 10.59 19.59 -14.81
C LYS A 171 10.25 18.10 -14.89
N MET A 172 9.56 17.60 -13.89
CA MET A 172 9.07 16.23 -13.81
C MET A 172 7.58 16.16 -14.20
N PRO A 173 7.11 15.03 -14.76
CA PRO A 173 5.71 14.86 -15.12
C PRO A 173 4.80 14.85 -13.88
N LYS A 174 3.51 15.08 -14.10
CA LYS A 174 2.45 15.03 -13.07
C LYS A 174 2.17 13.63 -12.51
N ASN A 175 2.82 12.60 -13.06
CA ASN A 175 2.56 11.22 -12.68
C ASN A 175 3.78 10.31 -12.85
N LEU A 176 3.73 9.19 -12.14
CA LEU A 176 4.64 8.07 -12.22
C LEU A 176 3.83 6.79 -12.46
N VAL A 177 4.51 5.73 -12.93
CA VAL A 177 3.94 4.39 -13.00
C VAL A 177 4.62 3.52 -11.95
N GLN A 178 3.81 2.87 -11.11
CA GLN A 178 4.24 1.84 -10.19
C GLN A 178 3.54 0.53 -10.58
N ASN A 179 4.15 -0.63 -10.35
CA ASN A 179 3.53 -1.92 -10.69
C ASN A 179 2.09 -2.03 -10.13
N GLY A 180 1.10 -2.15 -11.01
CA GLY A 180 -0.33 -2.18 -10.71
C GLY A 180 -1.02 -0.82 -10.53
N PHE A 181 -0.28 0.31 -10.48
CA PHE A 181 -0.81 1.62 -10.11
C PHE A 181 -0.38 2.76 -11.05
N TYR A 182 -1.36 3.59 -11.42
CA TYR A 182 -1.13 4.98 -11.79
C TYR A 182 -0.84 5.78 -10.52
N MET A 183 0.17 6.64 -10.51
CA MET A 183 0.47 7.52 -9.38
C MET A 183 0.51 8.98 -9.82
N ALA A 184 -0.48 9.78 -9.42
CA ALA A 184 -0.42 11.23 -9.48
C ALA A 184 0.56 11.78 -8.45
N VAL A 185 1.28 12.82 -8.83
CA VAL A 185 2.22 13.56 -7.98
C VAL A 185 1.78 15.01 -7.96
N SER A 186 1.83 15.65 -6.79
CA SER A 186 1.47 17.07 -6.66
C SER A 186 2.40 17.98 -7.47
N ASN A 187 1.98 19.23 -7.67
CA ASN A 187 2.79 20.26 -8.31
C ASN A 187 4.02 20.67 -7.47
N LEU A 188 4.10 20.22 -6.22
CA LEU A 188 5.25 20.40 -5.33
C LEU A 188 6.18 19.18 -5.31
N GLY A 189 5.87 18.13 -6.08
CA GLY A 189 6.52 16.83 -5.99
C GLY A 189 5.83 15.92 -4.97
N THR A 190 6.52 14.87 -4.54
CA THR A 190 6.00 13.98 -3.49
C THR A 190 6.21 14.60 -2.12
N GLN A 191 5.34 14.24 -1.18
CA GLN A 191 5.55 14.47 0.24
C GLN A 191 6.92 13.97 0.71
N ASP A 192 7.45 14.56 1.78
CA ASP A 192 8.68 14.05 2.39
C ASP A 192 8.45 12.65 2.96
N ASN A 193 9.51 11.88 3.22
CA ASN A 193 9.34 10.49 3.67
C ASN A 193 9.14 10.39 5.20
N GLN A 194 8.74 11.47 5.87
CA GLN A 194 8.58 11.53 7.33
C GLN A 194 7.11 11.75 7.70
N ASP A 195 6.65 11.09 8.76
CA ASP A 195 5.30 11.27 9.32
C ASP A 195 4.18 11.25 8.27
N ILE A 196 4.18 10.24 7.41
CA ILE A 196 3.19 10.12 6.34
C ILE A 196 1.88 9.49 6.83
N VAL A 197 0.77 10.05 6.37
CA VAL A 197 -0.57 9.50 6.53
C VAL A 197 -1.09 9.01 5.18
N ARG A 198 -1.84 7.92 5.23
CA ARG A 198 -2.45 7.26 4.09
C ARG A 198 -3.95 7.28 4.23
N ILE A 199 -4.67 7.81 3.23
CA ILE A 199 -6.12 7.61 3.08
C ILE A 199 -6.35 6.53 2.04
N TYR A 200 -7.11 5.50 2.39
CA TYR A 200 -7.48 4.38 1.53
C TYR A 200 -8.89 4.60 1.01
N PHE A 201 -9.06 4.41 -0.30
CA PHE A 201 -10.32 4.55 -1.01
C PHE A 201 -10.68 3.19 -1.60
N ASN A 202 -11.79 2.63 -1.12
CA ASN A 202 -12.43 1.47 -1.72
C ASN A 202 -13.56 1.96 -2.63
N VAL A 203 -13.23 2.14 -3.91
CA VAL A 203 -14.10 2.79 -4.89
C VAL A 203 -14.26 1.92 -6.13
N SER A 204 -15.28 2.19 -6.94
CA SER A 204 -15.38 1.62 -8.29
C SER A 204 -14.30 2.20 -9.23
N PRO A 205 -14.05 1.58 -10.39
CA PRO A 205 -13.15 2.16 -11.40
C PRO A 205 -13.54 3.59 -11.80
N ASP A 206 -14.83 3.85 -12.01
CA ASP A 206 -15.32 5.20 -12.34
C ASP A 206 -15.17 6.17 -11.15
N GLY A 207 -15.39 5.67 -9.93
CA GLY A 207 -15.12 6.42 -8.70
C GLY A 207 -13.66 6.86 -8.59
N ALA A 208 -12.71 6.00 -8.95
CA ALA A 208 -11.29 6.35 -8.90
C ALA A 208 -10.91 7.45 -9.89
N VAL A 209 -11.53 7.48 -11.06
CA VAL A 209 -11.37 8.55 -12.05
C VAL A 209 -11.88 9.88 -11.48
N SER A 210 -13.08 9.88 -10.89
CA SER A 210 -13.68 11.08 -10.28
C SER A 210 -12.90 11.56 -9.04
N VAL A 211 -12.48 10.65 -8.16
CA VAL A 211 -11.64 10.95 -7.00
C VAL A 211 -10.27 11.48 -7.43
N MET A 212 -9.66 10.96 -8.50
CA MET A 212 -8.40 11.48 -9.05
C MET A 212 -8.52 12.96 -9.41
N ASP A 213 -9.58 13.35 -10.12
CA ASP A 213 -9.85 14.75 -10.47
C ASP A 213 -10.01 15.62 -9.23
N ASN A 214 -10.91 15.25 -8.31
CA ASN A 214 -11.16 16.09 -7.13
C ASN A 214 -9.93 16.19 -6.22
N VAL A 215 -9.25 15.07 -5.93
CA VAL A 215 -8.07 15.07 -5.05
C VAL A 215 -6.92 15.87 -5.65
N THR A 216 -6.61 15.66 -6.94
CA THR A 216 -5.49 16.36 -7.58
C THR A 216 -5.77 17.84 -7.75
N ARG A 217 -7.01 18.25 -8.07
CA ARG A 217 -7.39 19.66 -8.15
C ARG A 217 -7.30 20.35 -6.79
N GLU A 218 -7.98 19.81 -5.79
CA GLU A 218 -8.10 20.48 -4.50
C GLU A 218 -6.75 20.56 -3.77
N LEU A 219 -5.98 19.47 -3.73
CA LEU A 219 -4.69 19.49 -3.03
C LEU A 219 -3.64 20.37 -3.73
N ASN A 220 -3.65 20.44 -5.07
CA ASN A 220 -2.76 21.37 -5.77
C ASN A 220 -3.16 22.83 -5.53
N ASN A 221 -4.46 23.15 -5.50
CA ASN A 221 -4.95 24.49 -5.15
C ASN A 221 -4.55 24.89 -3.71
N MET A 222 -4.56 23.92 -2.79
CA MET A 222 -4.12 24.09 -1.40
C MET A 222 -2.60 24.13 -1.24
N HIS A 223 -1.83 23.93 -2.30
CA HIS A 223 -0.36 23.84 -2.27
C HIS A 223 0.14 22.76 -1.28
N ILE A 224 -0.47 21.57 -1.34
CA ILE A 224 -0.12 20.43 -0.51
C ILE A 224 0.71 19.43 -1.31
N ALA A 225 1.84 19.00 -0.76
CA ALA A 225 2.62 17.92 -1.32
C ALA A 225 1.92 16.58 -1.07
N PHE A 226 1.67 15.81 -2.12
CA PHE A 226 1.00 14.52 -2.05
C PHE A 226 1.44 13.57 -3.16
N SER A 227 1.15 12.30 -2.94
CA SER A 227 1.10 11.27 -3.98
C SER A 227 -0.24 10.57 -3.89
N PHE A 228 -0.93 10.41 -5.00
CA PHE A 228 -2.20 9.66 -5.03
C PHE A 228 -2.10 8.56 -6.05
N LYS A 229 -2.31 7.31 -5.61
CA LYS A 229 -2.24 6.17 -6.50
C LYS A 229 -3.59 5.49 -6.64
N ALA A 230 -3.89 5.02 -7.84
CA ALA A 230 -5.07 4.23 -8.16
C ALA A 230 -4.66 3.06 -9.05
N LEU A 231 -5.33 1.92 -8.93
CA LEU A 231 -5.07 0.77 -9.79
C LEU A 231 -5.27 1.17 -11.25
N TYR A 232 -4.41 0.74 -12.17
CA TYR A 232 -4.58 1.04 -13.60
C TYR A 232 -5.38 -0.02 -14.35
N ASN A 233 -5.87 -1.05 -13.65
CA ASN A 233 -6.68 -2.12 -14.21
C ASN A 233 -8.06 -2.12 -13.55
N PRO A 234 -9.16 -1.94 -14.31
CA PRO A 234 -10.51 -1.86 -13.75
C PRO A 234 -10.95 -3.17 -13.06
N ASP A 235 -10.48 -4.33 -13.54
CA ASP A 235 -10.83 -5.63 -12.97
C ASP A 235 -10.23 -5.87 -11.57
N GLU A 236 -9.20 -5.10 -11.20
CA GLU A 236 -8.53 -5.21 -9.91
C GLU A 236 -9.21 -4.43 -8.79
N TYR A 237 -10.28 -3.66 -9.06
CA TYR A 237 -11.02 -2.84 -8.08
C TYR A 237 -11.88 -3.64 -7.08
N ARG A 238 -11.65 -4.95 -6.97
CA ARG A 238 -12.34 -5.84 -6.01
C ARG A 238 -11.65 -5.91 -4.65
N ARG A 239 -10.66 -5.05 -4.41
CA ARG A 239 -9.87 -4.95 -3.17
C ARG A 239 -10.11 -3.63 -2.46
N TYR A 240 -9.99 -3.63 -1.13
CA TYR A 240 -10.35 -2.49 -0.28
C TYR A 240 -9.36 -1.31 -0.30
N ASP A 241 -8.17 -1.50 -0.91
CA ASP A 241 -7.14 -0.48 -1.08
C ASP A 241 -6.90 -0.14 -2.57
N SER A 242 -8.00 0.05 -3.31
CA SER A 242 -8.00 0.29 -4.76
C SER A 242 -7.38 1.64 -5.13
N ALA A 243 -7.48 2.64 -4.26
CA ALA A 243 -6.69 3.86 -4.36
C ALA A 243 -6.19 4.33 -2.98
N VAL A 244 -5.06 5.06 -2.97
CA VAL A 244 -4.41 5.51 -1.73
C VAL A 244 -3.78 6.89 -1.92
N LEU A 245 -4.16 7.83 -1.04
CA LEU A 245 -3.56 9.16 -0.94
C LEU A 245 -2.48 9.17 0.15
N TYR A 246 -1.34 9.77 -0.15
CA TYR A 246 -0.21 9.97 0.76
C TYR A 246 0.06 11.46 0.92
N PHE A 247 0.20 11.92 2.15
CA PHE A 247 0.50 13.32 2.49
C PHE A 247 1.10 13.39 3.90
N ASN A 248 1.68 14.54 4.25
CA ASN A 248 2.31 14.73 5.56
C ASN A 248 1.26 14.86 6.67
N LYS A 249 1.46 14.15 7.79
CA LYS A 249 0.51 14.10 8.93
C LYS A 249 0.09 15.47 9.43
N HIS A 250 1.02 16.43 9.50
CA HIS A 250 0.74 17.77 10.01
C HIS A 250 -0.30 18.53 9.16
N GLN A 251 -0.54 18.11 7.91
CA GLN A 251 -1.54 18.67 7.01
C GLN A 251 -2.93 18.04 7.19
N TYR A 252 -3.09 17.01 8.04
CA TYR A 252 -4.37 16.28 8.18
C TYR A 252 -5.55 17.20 8.46
N LYS A 253 -5.41 18.14 9.40
CA LYS A 253 -6.47 19.11 9.72
C LYS A 253 -6.83 20.02 8.55
N THR A 254 -5.84 20.37 7.73
CA THR A 254 -6.03 21.22 6.54
C THR A 254 -6.77 20.46 5.44
N ILE A 255 -6.44 19.19 5.21
CA ILE A 255 -7.10 18.40 4.17
C ILE A 255 -8.45 17.81 4.59
N TYR A 256 -8.77 17.79 5.89
CA TYR A 256 -9.97 17.14 6.40
C TYR A 256 -11.27 17.64 5.73
N PRO A 257 -11.52 18.97 5.56
CA PRO A 257 -12.70 19.45 4.85
C PRO A 257 -12.74 19.01 3.38
N MET A 258 -11.58 18.91 2.72
CA MET A 258 -11.48 18.38 1.35
C MET A 258 -11.87 16.90 1.31
N LEU A 259 -11.44 16.10 2.28
CA LEU A 259 -11.85 14.70 2.35
C LEU A 259 -13.37 14.55 2.50
N GLN A 260 -14.01 15.41 3.31
CA GLN A 260 -15.49 15.43 3.43
C GLN A 260 -16.15 15.76 2.09
N GLN A 261 -15.66 16.82 1.43
CA GLN A 261 -16.16 17.22 0.11
C GLN A 261 -16.02 16.09 -0.91
N VAL A 262 -14.82 15.55 -1.10
CA VAL A 262 -14.55 14.46 -2.06
C VAL A 262 -15.41 13.24 -1.75
N TYR A 263 -15.57 12.88 -0.48
CA TYR A 263 -16.42 11.77 -0.10
C TYR A 263 -17.88 12.02 -0.49
N SER A 264 -18.45 13.18 -0.11
CA SER A 264 -19.84 13.52 -0.42
C SER A 264 -20.14 13.60 -1.91
N GLU A 265 -19.21 14.11 -2.73
CA GLU A 265 -19.36 14.22 -4.18
C GLU A 265 -19.30 12.86 -4.89
N ASN A 266 -18.72 11.85 -4.25
CA ASN A 266 -18.44 10.54 -4.85
C ASN A 266 -19.09 9.36 -4.09
N GLN A 267 -20.01 9.63 -3.17
CA GLN A 267 -20.50 8.66 -2.18
C GLN A 267 -21.01 7.36 -2.83
N ASP A 268 -21.74 7.46 -3.94
CA ASP A 268 -22.31 6.32 -4.68
C ASP A 268 -21.25 5.41 -5.33
N SER A 269 -20.01 5.88 -5.42
CA SER A 269 -18.89 5.11 -5.99
C SER A 269 -18.08 4.35 -4.94
N PHE A 270 -18.36 4.50 -3.64
CA PHE A 270 -17.65 3.80 -2.58
C PHE A 270 -18.30 2.46 -2.23
N PHE A 271 -17.45 1.45 -2.02
CA PHE A 271 -17.85 0.21 -1.35
C PHE A 271 -17.53 0.32 0.15
N PRO A 272 -18.40 -0.17 1.06
CA PRO A 272 -18.34 0.19 2.47
C PRO A 272 -17.11 -0.34 3.23
N GLN A 273 -16.48 -1.42 2.76
CA GLN A 273 -15.36 -2.07 3.43
C GLN A 273 -14.09 -1.21 3.36
N VAL A 274 -13.26 -1.29 4.40
CA VAL A 274 -11.92 -0.67 4.46
C VAL A 274 -10.87 -1.73 4.82
N PRO A 275 -9.57 -1.50 4.53
CA PRO A 275 -8.56 -2.49 4.88
C PRO A 275 -8.48 -2.75 6.39
N LEU A 276 -8.33 -4.03 6.79
CA LEU A 276 -8.58 -4.51 8.15
C LEU A 276 -7.93 -3.72 9.30
N PHE A 277 -6.72 -3.20 9.09
CA PHE A 277 -5.95 -2.51 10.12
C PHE A 277 -6.09 -0.99 10.08
N THR A 278 -6.95 -0.45 9.22
CA THR A 278 -7.15 0.99 9.06
C THR A 278 -8.25 1.50 9.99
N LYS A 279 -8.19 2.79 10.34
CA LYS A 279 -9.33 3.47 10.96
C LYS A 279 -10.35 3.80 9.89
N GLN A 280 -11.58 3.34 10.05
CA GLN A 280 -12.67 3.77 9.18
C GLN A 280 -13.00 5.25 9.46
N LEU A 281 -12.83 6.10 8.46
CA LEU A 281 -13.27 7.50 8.50
C LEU A 281 -14.72 7.62 8.00
N ALA A 282 -15.08 6.86 6.97
CA ALA A 282 -16.42 6.72 6.42
C ALA A 282 -16.54 5.34 5.72
N PRO A 283 -17.73 4.85 5.35
CA PRO A 283 -17.88 3.65 4.51
C PRO A 283 -16.99 3.73 3.26
N GLY A 284 -16.02 2.83 3.14
CA GLY A 284 -15.06 2.80 2.02
C GLY A 284 -13.85 3.74 2.13
N LEU A 285 -13.76 4.52 3.21
CA LEU A 285 -12.65 5.45 3.44
C LEU A 285 -11.88 5.07 4.71
N GLY A 286 -10.67 4.55 4.54
CA GLY A 286 -9.79 4.14 5.63
C GLY A 286 -8.63 5.10 5.85
N CYS A 287 -8.05 5.13 7.06
CA CYS A 287 -6.88 5.93 7.40
C CYS A 287 -5.84 5.11 8.15
N ALA A 288 -4.56 5.30 7.82
CA ALA A 288 -3.45 4.79 8.62
C ALA A 288 -2.17 5.59 8.46
N GLU A 289 -1.30 5.51 9.45
CA GLU A 289 0.05 6.09 9.41
C GLU A 289 1.01 5.16 8.69
N GLU A 290 1.91 5.74 7.89
CA GLU A 290 3.09 5.04 7.37
C GLU A 290 3.87 4.42 8.54
N PRO A 291 4.20 3.11 8.49
CA PRO A 291 5.00 2.50 9.55
C PRO A 291 6.38 3.15 9.65
N THR A 292 6.73 3.63 10.85
CA THR A 292 8.08 4.11 11.17
C THR A 292 9.03 2.96 11.52
N ASN A 293 8.51 1.88 12.09
CA ASN A 293 9.24 0.66 12.39
C ASN A 293 9.02 -0.37 11.26
N LYS A 294 9.83 -0.25 10.19
CA LYS A 294 9.77 -1.16 9.03
C LYS A 294 10.54 -2.45 9.29
N LEU A 295 9.98 -3.58 8.89
CA LEU A 295 10.57 -4.92 9.02
C LEU A 295 11.39 -5.32 7.79
N ALA A 296 11.28 -4.54 6.72
CA ALA A 296 12.05 -4.66 5.48
C ALA A 296 12.25 -3.27 4.85
N GLU A 297 13.27 -3.12 4.00
CA GLU A 297 13.57 -1.83 3.33
C GLU A 297 12.38 -1.28 2.52
N LYS A 298 11.67 -2.16 1.80
CA LYS A 298 10.47 -1.83 1.05
C LYS A 298 9.28 -2.56 1.67
N GLU A 299 8.50 -1.82 2.44
CA GLU A 299 7.34 -2.36 3.14
C GLU A 299 6.15 -1.39 3.08
N SER A 300 4.97 -1.94 2.83
CA SER A 300 3.69 -1.22 2.93
C SER A 300 3.08 -1.38 4.32
N PHE A 301 2.15 -0.49 4.70
CA PHE A 301 1.36 -0.60 5.93
C PHE A 301 0.70 -1.97 6.11
N GLY A 302 -0.05 -2.45 5.11
CA GLY A 302 -0.72 -3.75 5.21
C GLY A 302 0.27 -4.90 5.37
N THR A 303 1.35 -4.91 4.59
CA THR A 303 2.40 -5.94 4.73
C THR A 303 3.05 -5.90 6.11
N ASN A 304 3.27 -4.72 6.70
CA ASN A 304 3.85 -4.57 8.03
C ASN A 304 2.95 -5.20 9.11
N ARG A 305 1.66 -4.88 9.10
CA ARG A 305 0.71 -5.44 10.09
C ARG A 305 0.50 -6.95 9.88
N CYS A 306 0.34 -7.40 8.63
CA CYS A 306 0.27 -8.83 8.32
C CYS A 306 1.55 -9.59 8.70
N GLN A 307 2.72 -8.95 8.60
CA GLN A 307 3.99 -9.57 8.97
C GLN A 307 4.08 -9.81 10.48
N MET A 308 3.57 -8.90 11.32
CA MET A 308 3.48 -9.11 12.77
C MET A 308 2.58 -10.29 13.14
N ILE A 309 1.41 -10.40 12.48
CA ILE A 309 0.52 -11.56 12.65
C ILE A 309 1.23 -12.86 12.24
N ALA A 310 1.85 -12.87 11.05
CA ALA A 310 2.58 -14.03 10.54
C ALA A 310 3.70 -14.47 11.49
N ASN A 311 4.46 -13.53 12.05
CA ASN A 311 5.52 -13.82 13.01
C ASN A 311 4.97 -14.49 14.28
N GLY A 312 3.84 -14.01 14.82
CA GLY A 312 3.22 -14.59 16.01
C GLY A 312 2.73 -16.02 15.76
N LEU A 313 2.11 -16.25 14.61
CA LEU A 313 1.67 -17.59 14.19
C LEU A 313 2.84 -18.56 14.02
N ILE A 314 3.94 -18.12 13.39
CA ILE A 314 5.14 -18.94 13.21
C ILE A 314 5.79 -19.24 14.56
N ALA A 315 5.89 -18.26 15.46
CA ALA A 315 6.46 -18.46 16.80
C ALA A 315 5.67 -19.50 17.61
N ALA A 316 4.33 -19.39 17.61
CA ALA A 316 3.47 -20.38 18.25
C ALA A 316 3.65 -21.79 17.63
N TRP A 317 3.75 -21.87 16.31
CA TRP A 317 3.94 -23.13 15.59
C TRP A 317 5.30 -23.79 15.87
N GLN A 318 6.39 -23.03 15.83
CA GLN A 318 7.74 -23.53 16.14
C GLN A 318 7.88 -23.97 17.60
N ALA A 319 7.15 -23.33 18.51
CA ALA A 319 7.10 -23.74 19.92
C ALA A 319 6.21 -24.97 20.17
N GLY A 320 5.53 -25.52 19.15
CA GLY A 320 4.57 -26.61 19.30
C GLY A 320 3.23 -26.20 19.93
N ASN A 321 3.00 -24.91 20.16
CA ASN A 321 1.84 -24.36 20.86
C ASN A 321 0.79 -23.84 19.88
N ASN A 322 0.18 -24.75 19.11
CA ASN A 322 -0.72 -24.43 18.00
C ASN A 322 -2.20 -24.22 18.40
N HIS A 323 -2.52 -24.09 19.68
CA HIS A 323 -3.89 -23.83 20.13
C HIS A 323 -4.28 -22.35 19.87
N PRO A 324 -5.56 -22.04 19.57
CA PRO A 324 -5.98 -20.68 19.24
C PRO A 324 -5.57 -19.62 20.26
N GLU A 325 -5.68 -19.91 21.56
CA GLU A 325 -5.28 -19.00 22.64
C GLU A 325 -3.77 -18.70 22.64
N SER A 326 -2.94 -19.73 22.46
CA SER A 326 -1.48 -19.59 22.38
C SER A 326 -1.06 -18.79 21.14
N ARG A 327 -1.73 -19.02 20.01
CA ARG A 327 -1.51 -18.28 18.76
C ARG A 327 -1.89 -16.80 18.91
N MET A 328 -3.03 -16.53 19.55
CA MET A 328 -3.45 -15.16 19.85
C MET A 328 -2.46 -14.45 20.77
N THR A 329 -1.98 -15.15 21.80
CA THR A 329 -0.95 -14.63 22.73
C THR A 329 0.31 -14.23 21.95
N ALA A 330 0.83 -15.13 21.12
CA ALA A 330 2.02 -14.86 20.32
C ALA A 330 1.82 -13.69 19.33
N ILE A 331 0.62 -13.51 18.78
CA ILE A 331 0.27 -12.34 17.97
C ILE A 331 0.35 -11.06 18.81
N LEU A 332 -0.27 -11.03 19.99
CA LEU A 332 -0.28 -9.86 20.89
C LEU A 332 1.15 -9.49 21.33
N GLU A 333 2.00 -10.49 21.57
CA GLU A 333 3.42 -10.30 21.89
C GLU A 333 4.18 -9.63 20.75
N GLN A 334 3.93 -9.97 19.47
CA GLN A 334 4.56 -9.30 18.33
C GLN A 334 4.17 -7.82 18.25
N PHE A 335 2.89 -7.49 18.43
CA PHE A 335 2.44 -6.09 18.44
C PHE A 335 3.09 -5.31 19.59
N THR A 336 3.19 -5.94 20.77
CA THR A 336 3.87 -5.36 21.93
C THR A 336 5.36 -5.13 21.68
N LEU A 337 6.05 -6.11 21.09
CA LEU A 337 7.48 -6.02 20.72
C LEU A 337 7.74 -4.84 19.78
N HIS A 338 6.84 -4.62 18.82
CA HIS A 338 6.91 -3.51 17.88
C HIS A 338 6.31 -2.20 18.40
N LYS A 339 5.86 -2.19 19.67
CA LYS A 339 5.24 -1.05 20.35
C LYS A 339 3.98 -0.54 19.65
N ILE A 340 3.28 -1.38 18.90
CA ILE A 340 2.02 -1.04 18.25
C ILE A 340 0.87 -1.51 19.14
N LYS A 341 -0.07 -0.61 19.45
CA LYS A 341 -1.29 -0.98 20.17
C LYS A 341 -2.27 -1.61 19.19
N LEU A 342 -2.54 -2.91 19.33
CA LEU A 342 -3.46 -3.63 18.41
C LEU A 342 -4.89 -3.04 18.39
N ARG A 343 -5.31 -2.36 19.46
CA ARG A 343 -6.57 -1.61 19.52
C ARG A 343 -6.63 -0.42 18.55
N TYR A 344 -5.47 0.16 18.22
CA TYR A 344 -5.32 1.28 17.29
C TYR A 344 -4.25 0.92 16.24
N PRO A 345 -4.49 -0.12 15.42
CA PRO A 345 -3.45 -0.70 14.58
C PRO A 345 -3.04 0.24 13.44
N TYR A 346 -3.85 1.25 13.15
CA TYR A 346 -3.59 2.31 12.18
C TYR A 346 -2.59 3.36 12.66
N LEU A 347 -2.26 3.41 13.95
CA LEU A 347 -1.30 4.34 14.53
C LEU A 347 0.09 3.72 14.67
N ASN A 348 1.11 4.58 14.67
CA ASN A 348 2.41 4.25 15.22
C ASN A 348 2.40 4.33 16.77
N GLY A 349 3.37 3.68 17.43
CA GLY A 349 3.31 3.38 18.87
C GLY A 349 3.16 4.55 19.83
N TYR A 350 3.62 5.74 19.44
CA TYR A 350 3.60 6.97 20.25
C TYR A 350 2.75 8.07 19.62
N SER A 351 1.88 7.69 18.71
CA SER A 351 1.09 8.62 17.93
C SER A 351 -0.24 8.94 18.61
N ASP A 352 -0.62 10.21 18.59
CA ASP A 352 -1.95 10.65 18.98
C ASP A 352 -2.97 10.38 17.87
N ASP A 353 -4.15 9.90 18.27
CA ASP A 353 -5.28 9.70 17.38
C ASP A 353 -5.97 11.04 17.10
N ILE A 354 -5.53 11.71 16.04
CA ILE A 354 -6.11 12.97 15.57
C ILE A 354 -7.17 12.76 14.47
N TYR A 355 -7.42 11.50 14.09
CA TYR A 355 -8.23 11.17 12.92
C TYR A 355 -9.70 11.10 13.34
N THR A 356 -10.60 11.82 12.69
CA THR A 356 -12.04 11.81 13.03
C THR A 356 -12.84 11.20 11.91
N THR A 357 -13.95 10.55 12.25
CA THR A 357 -14.93 10.09 11.25
C THR A 357 -15.51 11.27 10.51
N LEU A 358 -15.73 11.12 9.20
CA LEU A 358 -16.43 12.11 8.41
C LEU A 358 -17.92 12.05 8.76
N ASP A 359 -18.50 13.20 9.06
CA ASP A 359 -19.95 13.37 9.31
C ASP A 359 -20.78 13.29 8.03
#